data_AF-A0A7X8UNX5-F1
#
_entry.id   AF-A0A7X8UNX5-F1
#
_cell.length_a   1.000
_cell.length_b   1.000
_cell.length_c   1.000
_cell.angle_alpha   90.00
_cell.angle_beta   90.00
_cell.angle_gamma   90.00
#
_symmetry.space_group_name_H-M   'P 1'
#
loop_
_entity.id
_entity.type
_entity.pdbx_description
1 polymer ?
#
loop_
_entity_poly.entity_id
_entity_poly.type
_entity_poly.pdbx_seq_one_letter_code
_entity_poly.pdbx_strand_id
1 'polypeptide(L)'
;AATLLMTMPGEPMLYHGQEMGEDSEKILGPNKLRWDRLDSPEGAGLADHYKRMCRLRNSKTSLRERNIRVALVDAQAKCAVIHRWWGQADQVVIAVNFSNRPRRLSAPVSQRGRWHELDTGEITEIKDAVETTIEAYSARIFIIGVS
;
A
#
# COMPACT_ATOMS: atom_id res chain seq x y z
N ALA A 1 -3.21 -1.53 -6.73
CA ALA A 1 -2.66 -2.90 -6.81
C ALA A 1 -1.29 -3.03 -6.14
N ALA A 2 -0.25 -2.31 -6.62
CA ALA A 2 1.12 -2.35 -6.08
C ALA A 2 1.20 -2.28 -4.55
N THR A 3 0.46 -1.34 -3.94
CA THR A 3 0.40 -1.16 -2.48
C THR A 3 0.03 -2.45 -1.76
N LEU A 4 -1.01 -3.16 -2.22
CA LEU A 4 -1.44 -4.41 -1.59
C LEU A 4 -0.39 -5.51 -1.80
N LEU A 5 0.09 -5.71 -3.04
CA LEU A 5 1.10 -6.71 -3.34
C LEU A 5 2.33 -6.57 -2.42
N MET A 6 2.81 -5.35 -2.25
CA MET A 6 4.02 -5.07 -1.47
C MET A 6 3.79 -5.10 0.05
N THR A 7 2.54 -4.96 0.50
CA THR A 7 2.16 -4.92 1.93
C THR A 7 1.42 -6.17 2.41
N MET A 8 1.32 -7.23 1.59
CA MET A 8 0.79 -8.53 2.00
C MET A 8 1.91 -9.51 2.41
N PRO A 9 1.58 -10.57 3.18
CA PRO A 9 2.53 -11.64 3.49
C PRO A 9 2.97 -12.42 2.24
N GLY A 10 4.18 -12.98 2.27
CA GLY A 10 4.77 -13.72 1.16
C GLY A 10 5.74 -12.88 0.34
N GLU A 11 6.35 -13.50 -0.68
CA GLU A 11 7.36 -12.83 -1.52
C GLU A 11 6.69 -12.20 -2.74
N PRO A 12 6.68 -10.86 -2.87
CA PRO A 12 6.04 -10.19 -3.99
C PRO A 12 6.82 -10.46 -5.27
N MET A 13 6.13 -10.96 -6.30
CA MET A 13 6.68 -11.18 -7.63
C MET A 13 6.09 -10.16 -8.60
N LEU A 14 6.95 -9.51 -9.38
CA LEU A 14 6.56 -8.56 -10.41
C LEU A 14 6.80 -9.19 -11.79
N TYR A 15 5.82 -9.04 -12.67
CA TYR A 15 6.04 -9.28 -14.09
C TYR A 15 6.75 -8.07 -14.70
N HIS A 16 7.71 -8.29 -15.59
CA HIS A 16 8.50 -7.20 -16.18
C HIS A 16 7.57 -6.20 -16.89
N GLY A 17 7.74 -4.91 -16.62
CA GLY A 17 6.94 -3.84 -17.18
C GLY A 17 5.68 -3.50 -16.38
N GLN A 18 5.28 -4.31 -15.40
CA GLN A 18 4.14 -4.00 -14.52
C GLN A 18 4.36 -2.71 -13.73
N GLU A 19 5.61 -2.38 -13.43
CA GLU A 19 6.04 -1.19 -12.72
C GLU A 19 5.90 0.11 -13.51
N MET A 20 5.75 0.02 -14.83
CA MET A 20 5.64 1.16 -15.76
C MET A 20 4.33 1.12 -16.56
N GLY A 21 3.40 0.22 -16.19
CA GLY A 21 2.08 0.13 -16.81
C GLY A 21 2.11 -0.50 -18.20
N GLU A 22 3.03 -1.44 -18.43
CA GLU A 22 3.14 -2.19 -19.68
C GLU A 22 1.81 -2.93 -19.98
N ASP A 23 1.21 -2.58 -21.12
CA ASP A 23 -0.09 -3.08 -21.57
C ASP A 23 -0.01 -3.88 -22.88
N SER A 24 1.20 -4.22 -23.34
CA SER A 24 1.37 -4.99 -24.57
C SER A 24 0.68 -6.34 -24.48
N GLU A 25 0.11 -6.74 -25.60
CA GLU A 25 -0.52 -8.05 -25.71
C GLU A 25 0.51 -9.17 -25.51
N LYS A 26 0.07 -10.24 -24.86
CA LYS A 26 0.90 -11.41 -24.68
C LYS A 26 1.09 -12.13 -26.02
N ILE A 27 2.30 -12.11 -26.54
CA ILE A 27 2.70 -12.81 -27.76
C ILE A 27 3.67 -13.97 -27.45
N LEU A 28 3.72 -14.97 -28.35
CA LEU A 28 4.64 -16.10 -28.26
C LEU A 28 6.09 -15.75 -28.69
N GLY A 29 6.28 -14.59 -29.34
CA GLY A 29 7.58 -14.08 -29.76
C GLY A 29 8.19 -13.09 -28.76
N PRO A 30 9.35 -12.48 -29.11
CA PRO A 30 9.96 -11.46 -28.28
C PRO A 30 9.02 -10.28 -28.04
N ASN A 31 8.62 -10.08 -26.78
CA ASN A 31 7.90 -8.90 -26.35
C ASN A 31 8.86 -8.01 -25.56
N LYS A 32 9.32 -6.91 -26.18
CA LYS A 32 10.31 -6.01 -25.58
C LYS A 32 9.61 -5.00 -24.69
N LEU A 33 10.23 -4.68 -23.55
CA LEU A 33 9.82 -3.57 -22.71
C LEU A 33 9.86 -2.25 -23.50
N ARG A 34 8.76 -1.50 -23.43
CA ARG A 34 8.64 -0.16 -24.03
C ARG A 34 9.13 0.89 -23.05
N TRP A 35 10.46 1.06 -22.98
CA TRP A 35 11.13 1.95 -22.04
C TRP A 35 10.63 3.40 -22.07
N ASP A 36 10.11 3.86 -23.21
CA ASP A 36 9.46 5.16 -23.40
C ASP A 36 8.23 5.38 -22.49
N ARG A 37 7.64 4.32 -21.93
CA ARG A 37 6.60 4.45 -20.90
C ARG A 37 7.08 5.18 -19.65
N LEU A 38 8.38 5.11 -19.33
CA LEU A 38 8.95 5.84 -18.20
C LEU A 38 9.06 7.35 -18.45
N ASP A 39 8.90 7.80 -19.71
CA ASP A 39 8.95 9.22 -20.07
C ASP A 39 7.59 9.91 -19.84
N SER A 40 6.50 9.15 -19.65
CA SER A 40 5.18 9.69 -19.31
C SER A 40 5.05 9.94 -17.79
N PRO A 41 4.30 10.97 -17.35
CA PRO A 41 4.04 11.22 -15.94
C PRO A 41 3.41 10.01 -15.22
N GLU A 42 2.53 9.28 -15.89
CA GLU A 42 1.83 8.13 -15.33
C GLU A 42 2.77 6.93 -15.14
N GLY A 43 3.58 6.61 -16.15
CA GLY A 43 4.55 5.52 -16.08
C GLY A 43 5.67 5.80 -15.08
N ALA A 44 6.20 7.03 -15.07
CA ALA A 44 7.15 7.49 -14.07
C ALA A 44 6.56 7.44 -12.66
N GLY A 45 5.33 7.95 -12.49
CA GLY A 45 4.62 7.95 -11.21
C GLY A 45 4.36 6.53 -10.68
N LEU A 46 3.99 5.59 -11.55
CA LEU A 46 3.81 4.19 -11.17
C LEU A 46 5.14 3.55 -10.75
N ALA A 47 6.21 3.78 -11.51
CA ALA A 47 7.54 3.25 -11.20
C ALA A 47 8.04 3.79 -9.85
N ASP A 48 7.84 5.08 -9.59
CA ASP A 48 8.19 5.71 -8.32
C ASP A 48 7.35 5.19 -7.15
N HIS A 49 6.06 4.92 -7.37
CA HIS A 49 5.22 4.25 -6.39
C HIS A 49 5.75 2.86 -6.03
N TYR A 50 6.12 2.03 -7.02
CA TYR A 50 6.76 0.74 -6.76
C TYR A 50 8.07 0.88 -5.99
N LYS A 51 8.97 1.79 -6.38
CA LYS A 51 10.22 2.05 -5.66
C LYS A 51 9.96 2.41 -4.20
N ARG A 52 8.96 3.26 -3.95
CA ARG A 52 8.57 3.67 -2.60
C ARG A 52 8.02 2.50 -1.78
N MET A 53 7.17 1.66 -2.36
CA MET A 53 6.66 0.47 -1.69
C MET A 53 7.75 -0.57 -1.42
N CYS A 54 8.73 -0.75 -2.32
CA CYS A 54 9.92 -1.58 -2.07
C CYS A 54 10.73 -1.05 -0.86
N ARG A 55 10.99 0.25 -0.80
CA ARG A 55 11.70 0.87 0.33
C ARG A 55 10.95 0.66 1.64
N LEU A 56 9.63 0.89 1.65
CA LEU A 56 8.78 0.64 2.83
C LEU A 56 8.86 -0.82 3.28
N ARG A 57 8.70 -1.77 2.35
CA ARG A 57 8.76 -3.21 2.67
C ARG A 57 10.11 -3.61 3.25
N ASN A 58 11.20 -3.01 2.76
CA ASN A 58 12.54 -3.28 3.27
C ASN A 58 12.76 -2.67 4.67
N SER A 59 12.21 -1.49 4.94
CA SER A 59 12.36 -0.82 6.24
C SER A 59 11.46 -1.37 7.34
N LYS A 60 10.38 -2.09 6.99
CA LYS A 60 9.43 -2.67 7.96
C LYS A 60 9.48 -4.20 7.94
N THR A 61 9.91 -4.80 9.05
CA THR A 61 9.91 -6.25 9.24
C THR A 61 8.49 -6.81 9.24
N SER A 62 7.54 -6.06 9.81
CA SER A 62 6.11 -6.39 9.84
C SER A 62 5.51 -6.71 8.46
N LEU A 63 6.02 -6.10 7.39
CA LEU A 63 5.53 -6.32 6.03
C LEU A 63 6.05 -7.61 5.40
N ARG A 64 7.22 -8.09 5.84
CA ARG A 64 7.87 -9.34 5.38
C ARG A 64 7.50 -10.56 6.22
N GLU A 65 6.98 -10.35 7.44
CA GLU A 65 6.59 -11.41 8.37
C GLU A 65 5.13 -11.88 8.21
N ARG A 66 4.73 -12.94 8.91
CA ARG A 66 3.40 -13.56 8.73
C ARG A 66 2.22 -12.83 9.37
N ASN A 67 2.49 -11.96 10.36
CA ASN A 67 1.44 -11.32 11.15
C ASN A 67 0.55 -10.41 10.30
N ILE A 68 -0.73 -10.76 10.22
CA ILE A 68 -1.75 -10.00 9.51
C ILE A 68 -3.09 -10.10 10.25
N ARG A 69 -3.85 -9.00 10.25
CA ARG A 69 -5.23 -8.96 10.69
C ARG A 69 -6.02 -8.05 9.76
N VAL A 70 -7.17 -8.51 9.30
CA VAL A 70 -8.13 -7.65 8.61
C VAL A 70 -8.96 -6.94 9.67
N ALA A 71 -8.73 -5.64 9.86
CA ALA A 71 -9.40 -4.83 10.88
C ALA A 71 -10.79 -4.34 10.45
N LEU A 72 -11.00 -4.21 9.14
CA LEU A 72 -12.28 -3.81 8.54
C LEU A 72 -12.42 -4.44 7.15
N VAL A 73 -13.60 -4.95 6.83
CA VAL A 73 -14.05 -5.19 5.46
C VAL A 73 -15.41 -4.53 5.31
N ASP A 74 -15.53 -3.59 4.37
CA ASP A 74 -16.81 -3.02 3.97
C ASP A 74 -17.02 -3.34 2.49
N ALA A 75 -17.76 -4.42 2.22
CA ALA A 75 -18.03 -4.89 0.87
C ALA A 75 -18.90 -3.90 0.08
N GLN A 76 -19.80 -3.17 0.75
CA GLN A 76 -20.69 -2.22 0.10
C GLN A 76 -19.93 -0.95 -0.31
N ALA A 77 -19.07 -0.43 0.58
CA ALA A 77 -18.18 0.68 0.25
C ALA A 77 -16.99 0.25 -0.64
N LYS A 78 -16.76 -1.05 -0.78
CA LYS A 78 -15.60 -1.66 -1.45
C LYS A 78 -14.29 -1.20 -0.82
N CYS A 79 -14.18 -1.34 0.50
CA CYS A 79 -13.04 -0.90 1.29
C CYS A 79 -12.56 -2.00 2.23
N ALA A 80 -11.27 -1.95 2.57
CA ALA A 80 -10.70 -2.81 3.59
C ALA A 80 -9.63 -2.06 4.39
N VAL A 81 -9.44 -2.45 5.65
CA VAL A 81 -8.31 -2.02 6.48
C VAL A 81 -7.59 -3.24 7.02
N ILE A 82 -6.28 -3.27 6.79
CA ILE A 82 -5.40 -4.39 7.11
C ILE A 82 -4.33 -3.90 8.07
N HIS A 83 -4.00 -4.71 9.06
CA HIS A 83 -2.99 -4.44 10.05
C HIS A 83 -1.88 -5.50 9.99
N ARG A 84 -0.62 -5.05 9.93
CA ARG A 84 0.61 -5.84 9.94
C ARG A 84 1.46 -5.39 11.12
N TRP A 85 2.12 -6.32 11.82
CA TRP A 85 2.94 -5.95 12.98
C TRP A 85 4.12 -6.88 13.24
N TRP A 86 5.15 -6.34 13.87
CA TRP A 86 6.29 -7.05 14.43
C TRP A 86 6.70 -6.38 15.76
N GLY A 87 6.32 -7.00 16.88
CA GLY A 87 6.45 -6.36 18.20
C GLY A 87 5.66 -5.06 18.29
N GLN A 88 5.97 -4.21 19.26
CA GLN A 88 5.25 -2.95 19.52
C GLN A 88 5.77 -1.76 18.69
N ALA A 89 7.01 -1.83 18.21
CA ALA A 89 7.70 -0.73 17.54
C ALA A 89 7.57 -0.73 16.01
N ASP A 90 7.11 -1.84 15.40
CA ASP A 90 6.89 -1.96 13.96
C ASP A 90 5.44 -2.39 13.72
N GLN A 91 4.61 -1.40 13.41
CA GLN A 91 3.18 -1.56 13.16
C GLN A 91 2.84 -0.83 11.87
N VAL A 92 2.04 -1.44 11.01
CA VAL A 92 1.63 -0.88 9.73
C VAL A 92 0.15 -1.13 9.51
N VAL A 93 -0.63 -0.07 9.34
CA VAL A 93 -2.04 -0.11 8.95
C VAL A 93 -2.15 0.33 7.50
N ILE A 94 -2.80 -0.49 6.69
CA ILE A 94 -3.07 -0.24 5.28
C ILE A 94 -4.57 -0.13 5.09
N ALA A 95 -5.05 1.05 4.76
CA ALA A 95 -6.45 1.29 4.44
C ALA A 95 -6.59 1.46 2.92
N VAL A 96 -7.48 0.69 2.29
CA VAL A 96 -7.61 0.64 0.82
C VAL A 96 -9.05 0.86 0.38
N ASN A 97 -9.22 1.63 -0.69
CA ASN A 97 -10.49 1.92 -1.34
C ASN A 97 -10.46 1.38 -2.78
N PHE A 98 -11.34 0.43 -3.08
CA PHE A 98 -11.50 -0.16 -4.41
C PHE A 98 -12.65 0.48 -5.21
N SER A 99 -13.30 1.52 -4.67
CA SER A 99 -14.40 2.22 -5.34
C SER A 99 -13.90 3.45 -6.10
N ASN A 100 -14.74 3.92 -7.02
CA ASN A 100 -14.52 5.13 -7.82
C ASN A 100 -14.91 6.43 -7.10
N ARG A 101 -15.12 6.39 -5.77
CA ARG A 101 -15.50 7.55 -4.97
C ARG A 101 -14.63 7.61 -3.72
N PRO A 102 -14.34 8.79 -3.17
CA PRO A 102 -13.70 8.90 -1.87
C PRO A 102 -14.53 8.21 -0.78
N ARG A 103 -13.86 7.56 0.17
CA ARG A 103 -14.49 6.85 1.29
C ARG A 103 -13.88 7.28 2.61
N ARG A 104 -14.72 7.60 3.59
CA ARG A 104 -14.31 7.79 4.97
C ARG A 104 -14.41 6.47 5.71
N LEU A 105 -13.31 6.03 6.32
CA LEU A 105 -13.23 4.80 7.09
C LEU A 105 -12.80 5.09 8.52
N SER A 106 -13.29 4.26 9.44
CA SER A 106 -12.78 4.16 10.81
C SER A 106 -12.48 2.68 11.06
N ALA A 107 -11.28 2.37 11.50
CA ALA A 107 -10.87 1.00 11.76
C ALA A 107 -10.06 0.90 13.05
N PRO A 108 -10.35 -0.11 13.89
CA PRO A 108 -9.69 -0.25 15.19
C PRO A 108 -8.21 -0.60 15.02
N VAL A 109 -7.37 0.04 15.82
CA VAL A 109 -5.95 -0.32 15.96
C VAL A 109 -5.70 -0.94 17.32
N SER A 110 -4.80 -1.92 17.38
CA SER A 110 -4.39 -2.51 18.66
C SER A 110 -3.25 -1.76 19.33
N GLN A 111 -2.55 -0.89 18.59
CA GLN A 111 -1.43 -0.11 19.11
C GLN A 111 -1.79 1.37 19.23
N ARG A 112 -1.72 1.88 20.46
CA ARG A 112 -1.84 3.30 20.75
C ARG A 112 -0.52 4.02 20.49
N GLY A 113 -0.59 5.29 20.12
CA GLY A 113 0.57 6.17 20.05
C GLY A 113 0.56 7.08 18.82
N ARG A 114 1.74 7.60 18.48
CA ARG A 114 1.94 8.46 17.32
C ARG A 114 2.14 7.62 16.06
N TRP A 115 1.21 7.73 15.13
CA TRP A 115 1.28 7.10 13.82
C TRP A 115 1.66 8.15 12.77
N HIS A 116 2.54 7.77 11.86
CA HIS A 116 2.93 8.58 10.72
C HIS A 116 2.16 8.11 9.49
N GLU A 117 1.47 9.02 8.82
CA GLU A 117 0.89 8.74 7.51
C GLU A 117 1.98 8.85 6.44
N LEU A 118 2.11 7.83 5.61
CA LEU A 118 3.29 7.64 4.78
C LEU A 118 3.40 8.65 3.63
N ASP A 119 2.27 9.11 3.06
CA ASP A 119 2.26 10.01 1.89
C ASP A 119 2.49 11.46 2.33
N THR A 120 1.79 11.90 3.38
CA THR A 120 1.81 13.28 3.84
C THR A 120 2.88 13.54 4.91
N GLY A 121 3.36 12.47 5.57
CA GLY A 121 4.22 12.58 6.75
C GLY A 121 3.49 13.07 8.00
N GLU A 122 2.17 13.25 7.93
CA GLU A 122 1.34 13.72 9.04
C GLU A 122 1.46 12.77 10.22
N ILE A 123 1.60 13.35 11.42
CA ILE A 123 1.69 12.59 12.67
C ILE A 123 0.37 12.76 13.41
N THR A 124 -0.32 11.64 13.66
CA THR A 124 -1.57 11.62 14.41
C THR A 124 -1.42 10.75 15.64
N GLU A 125 -1.87 11.25 16.78
CA GLU A 125 -1.99 10.43 17.98
C GLU A 125 -3.28 9.61 17.94
N ILE A 126 -3.13 8.29 17.88
CA ILE A 126 -4.23 7.34 17.74
C ILE A 126 -4.39 6.55 19.03
N LYS A 127 -5.61 6.57 19.57
CA LYS A 127 -5.97 5.85 20.80
C LYS A 127 -6.66 4.52 20.52
N ASP A 128 -7.68 4.52 19.67
CA ASP A 128 -8.51 3.33 19.48
C ASP A 128 -8.73 2.98 18.00
N ALA A 129 -8.81 3.98 17.11
CA ALA A 129 -9.05 3.76 15.69
C ALA A 129 -8.33 4.77 14.79
N VAL A 130 -7.88 4.30 13.62
CA VAL A 130 -7.48 5.17 12.51
C VAL A 130 -8.75 5.66 11.83
N GLU A 131 -8.92 6.98 11.74
CA GLU A 131 -9.98 7.62 10.97
C GLU A 131 -9.37 8.35 9.79
N THR A 132 -9.82 8.04 8.58
CA THR A 132 -9.29 8.70 7.39
C THR A 132 -10.28 8.71 6.24
N THR A 133 -10.15 9.72 5.38
CA THR A 133 -10.68 9.69 4.02
C THR A 133 -9.64 9.07 3.09
N ILE A 134 -10.08 8.26 2.14
CA ILE A 134 -9.24 7.61 1.13
C ILE A 134 -9.85 7.92 -0.23
N GLU A 135 -9.05 8.50 -1.12
CA GLU A 135 -9.48 8.82 -2.48
C GLU A 135 -9.89 7.58 -3.28
N ALA A 136 -10.59 7.81 -4.38
CA ALA A 136 -11.00 6.76 -5.31
C ALA A 136 -9.78 5.92 -5.76
N TYR A 137 -9.93 4.59 -5.74
CA TYR A 137 -8.89 3.64 -6.16
C TYR A 137 -7.52 3.79 -5.47
N SER A 138 -7.48 4.39 -4.29
CA SER A 138 -6.25 4.70 -3.56
C SER A 138 -6.14 3.90 -2.25
N ALA A 139 -5.00 4.06 -1.59
CA ALA A 139 -4.74 3.52 -0.26
C ALA A 139 -3.95 4.54 0.57
N ARG A 140 -4.15 4.50 1.89
CA ARG A 140 -3.32 5.23 2.86
C ARG A 140 -2.63 4.25 3.79
N ILE A 141 -1.39 4.58 4.16
CA ILE A 141 -0.57 3.73 5.03
C ILE A 141 -0.17 4.53 6.25
N PHE A 142 -0.41 3.95 7.42
CA PHE A 142 0.01 4.49 8.70
C PHE A 142 1.05 3.57 9.31
N ILE A 143 2.14 4.13 9.83
CA ILE A 143 3.24 3.36 10.45
C ILE A 143 3.58 3.86 11.85
N ILE A 144 4.02 2.94 12.71
CA ILE A 144 4.75 3.24 13.95
C ILE A 144 6.26 2.99 13.71
N GLY A 145 7.08 3.85 14.32
CA GLY A 145 8.54 3.79 14.26
C GLY A 145 9.12 4.50 13.03
N VAL A 146 10.34 5.02 13.18
CA VAL A 146 11.03 5.84 12.18
C VAL A 146 11.21 5.05 10.87
N SER A 147 10.93 5.72 9.74
CA SER A 147 11.43 5.33 8.42
C SER A 147 12.82 5.92 8.20
#